data_AF-A0A5C7PQU8-F1
#
_entry.id   AF-A0A5C7PQU8-F1
#
_cell.length_a   1.000
_cell.length_b   1.000
_cell.length_c   1.000
_cell.angle_alpha   90.00
_cell.angle_beta   90.00
_cell.angle_gamma   90.00
#
_symmetry.space_group_name_H-M   'P 1'
#
loop_
_entity.id
_entity.type
_entity.pdbx_description
1 polymer ?
#
loop_
_entity_poly.entity_id
_entity_poly.type
_entity_poly.pdbx_seq_one_letter_code
_entity_poly.pdbx_strand_id
1 'polypeptide(L)'
;TAAQYSLGMQQIYNPQRNIEAGVRHLAYLKTLFPNNTPFVLAAYNAGENNVIKHNGIPPFPETVNYVQKVAYSHNIFKRTFF
;
A
#
# COMPACT_ATOMS: atom_id res chain seq x y z
N THR A 1 -1.23 11.04 -0.43
CA THR A 1 -2.26 10.14 0.12
C THR A 1 -3.52 10.83 0.66
N ALA A 2 -3.49 11.86 1.52
CA ALA A 2 -4.73 12.58 1.91
C ALA A 2 -5.20 13.63 0.87
N ALA A 3 -4.26 14.36 0.27
CA ALA A 3 -4.55 15.37 -0.77
C ALA A 3 -5.04 14.76 -2.10
N GLN A 4 -4.83 13.46 -2.31
CA GLN A 4 -5.08 12.78 -3.59
C GLN A 4 -6.55 12.32 -3.73
N TYR A 5 -7.32 12.33 -2.63
CA TYR A 5 -8.71 11.85 -2.59
C TYR A 5 -9.72 12.89 -2.06
N SER A 6 -9.29 14.14 -1.83
CA SER A 6 -10.16 15.22 -1.33
C SER A 6 -10.96 14.86 -0.08
N LEU A 7 -10.40 14.05 0.81
CA LEU A 7 -11.03 13.71 2.08
C LEU A 7 -10.63 14.78 3.12
N GLY A 8 -11.60 15.59 3.56
CA GLY A 8 -11.39 16.48 4.70
C GLY A 8 -10.91 15.68 5.93
N MET A 9 -10.10 16.29 6.80
CA MET A 9 -9.46 15.62 7.94
C MET A 9 -10.44 14.86 8.86
N GLN A 10 -11.72 15.20 8.89
CA GLN A 10 -12.73 14.45 9.66
C GLN A 10 -13.14 13.12 9.01
N GLN A 11 -13.03 12.99 7.68
CA GLN A 11 -13.44 11.78 6.93
C GLN A 11 -12.41 10.64 7.07
N ILE A 12 -11.13 10.95 7.29
CA ILE A 12 -10.08 9.92 7.47
C ILE A 12 -10.21 9.16 8.79
N TYR A 13 -10.91 9.73 9.78
CA TYR A 13 -11.22 9.08 11.06
C TYR A 13 -12.50 8.24 11.01
N ASN A 14 -13.30 8.33 9.95
CA ASN A 14 -14.41 7.41 9.73
C ASN A 14 -13.85 6.07 9.20
N PRO A 15 -14.03 4.95 9.93
CA PRO A 15 -13.40 3.68 9.56
C PRO A 15 -13.80 3.17 8.18
N GLN A 16 -15.08 3.32 7.81
CA GLN A 16 -15.58 2.89 6.51
C GLN A 16 -14.92 3.68 5.38
N ARG A 17 -14.88 5.01 5.49
CA ARG A 17 -14.25 5.87 4.48
C ARG A 17 -12.74 5.66 4.39
N ASN A 18 -12.08 5.40 5.52
CA ASN A 18 -10.66 5.07 5.54
C ASN A 18 -10.36 3.78 4.77
N ILE A 19 -11.14 2.72 5.01
CA ILE A 19 -11.03 1.44 4.29
C ILE A 19 -11.30 1.63 2.80
N GLU A 20 -12.38 2.33 2.43
CA GLU A 20 -12.73 2.62 1.03
C GLU A 20 -11.58 3.34 0.30
N ALA A 21 -11.01 4.37 0.92
CA ALA A 21 -9.89 5.12 0.35
C ALA A 21 -8.62 4.27 0.22
N GLY A 22 -8.26 3.51 1.27
CA GLY A 22 -7.10 2.64 1.26
C GLY A 22 -7.19 1.54 0.19
N VAL A 23 -8.35 0.90 0.04
CA VAL A 23 -8.58 -0.12 -1.00
C VAL A 23 -8.52 0.47 -2.40
N ARG A 24 -9.10 1.66 -2.62
CA ARG A 24 -8.99 2.36 -3.92
C ARG A 24 -7.55 2.72 -4.25
N HIS A 25 -6.78 3.19 -3.27
CA HIS A 25 -5.37 3.50 -3.47
C HIS A 25 -4.56 2.25 -3.79
N LEU A 26 -4.79 1.15 -3.07
CA LEU A 26 -4.16 -0.13 -3.35
C LEU A 26 -4.50 -0.64 -4.76
N ALA A 27 -5.77 -0.51 -5.19
CA ALA A 27 -6.19 -0.90 -6.53
C ALA A 27 -5.49 -0.07 -7.62
N TYR A 28 -5.35 1.24 -7.42
CA TYR A 28 -4.55 2.11 -8.30
C TYR A 28 -3.09 1.66 -8.37
N LEU A 29 -2.44 1.39 -7.25
CA LEU A 29 -1.04 0.94 -7.26
C LEU A 29 -0.86 -0.42 -7.95
N LYS A 30 -1.85 -1.30 -7.87
CA LYS A 30 -1.84 -2.57 -8.61
C LYS A 30 -1.89 -2.38 -10.13
N THR A 31 -2.47 -1.28 -10.64
CA THR A 31 -2.43 -1.00 -12.08
C THR A 31 -1.06 -0.50 -12.53
N LEU A 32 -0.32 0.19 -11.66
CA LEU A 32 1.05 0.64 -11.92
C LEU A 32 2.07 -0.50 -11.84
N PHE A 33 1.88 -1.45 -10.94
CA PHE A 33 2.81 -2.56 -10.69
C PHE A 33 2.12 -3.93 -10.85
N PRO A 34 1.73 -4.30 -12.09
CA PRO A 34 0.98 -5.52 -12.34
C PRO A 34 1.79 -6.75 -11.92
N ASN A 35 1.13 -7.68 -11.21
CA ASN A 35 1.72 -8.92 -10.69
C ASN A 35 2.94 -8.76 -9.77
N ASN A 36 3.25 -7.53 -9.32
CA ASN A 36 4.39 -7.26 -8.44
C ASN A 36 3.91 -6.74 -7.08
N THR A 37 3.35 -7.64 -6.29
CA THR A 37 2.85 -7.35 -4.93
C THR A 37 3.90 -6.65 -4.04
N PRO A 38 5.19 -7.04 -4.02
CA PRO A 38 6.20 -6.30 -3.25
C PRO A 38 6.30 -4.82 -3.64
N PHE A 39 6.22 -4.49 -4.93
CA PHE A 39 6.29 -3.09 -5.40
C PHE A 39 5.02 -2.32 -5.04
N VAL A 40 3.84 -2.97 -5.11
CA VAL A 40 2.57 -2.39 -4.66
C VAL A 40 2.65 -2.02 -3.17
N LEU A 41 3.16 -2.93 -2.33
CA LEU A 41 3.29 -2.68 -0.89
C LEU A 41 4.32 -1.58 -0.58
N ALA A 42 5.45 -1.58 -1.30
CA ALA A 42 6.46 -0.53 -1.17
C ALA A 42 5.91 0.84 -1.59
N ALA A 43 5.14 0.91 -2.69
CA ALA A 43 4.52 2.14 -3.17
C ALA A 43 3.43 2.65 -2.23
N TYR A 44 2.67 1.76 -1.59
CA TYR A 44 1.66 2.16 -0.61
C TYR A 44 2.28 2.86 0.60
N ASN A 45 3.48 2.44 1.01
CA ASN A 45 4.20 2.99 2.15
C ASN A 45 5.07 4.21 1.78
N ALA A 46 5.89 4.10 0.73
CA ALA A 46 6.91 5.08 0.35
C ALA A 46 6.52 5.98 -0.84
N GLY A 47 5.38 5.73 -1.48
CA GLY A 47 4.97 6.38 -2.72
C GLY A 47 5.55 5.73 -3.98
N GLU A 48 4.74 5.65 -5.03
CA GLU A 48 5.07 5.03 -6.33
C GLU A 48 6.30 5.65 -7.00
N ASN A 49 6.49 6.97 -6.86
CA ASN A 49 7.65 7.67 -7.43
C ASN A 49 8.97 7.20 -6.83
N ASN A 50 9.00 6.84 -5.54
CA ASN A 50 10.20 6.30 -4.92
C ASN A 50 10.50 4.90 -5.45
N VAL A 51 9.47 4.07 -5.66
CA VAL A 51 9.64 2.72 -6.26
C VAL A 51 10.15 2.82 -7.69
N ILE A 52 9.58 3.73 -8.50
CA ILE A 52 10.02 4.00 -9.87
C ILE A 52 11.47 4.49 -9.90
N LYS A 53 11.80 5.48 -9.05
CA LYS A 53 13.16 6.05 -8.97
C LYS A 53 14.22 5.02 -8.62
N HIS A 54 13.91 4.10 -7.70
CA HIS A 54 14.84 3.04 -7.28
C HIS A 54 14.74 1.79 -8.16
N ASN A 55 13.80 1.73 -9.11
CA ASN A 55 13.45 0.54 -9.89
C ASN A 55 13.30 -0.71 -9.01
N GLY A 56 12.68 -0.54 -7.84
CA GLY A 56 12.79 -1.52 -6.76
C GLY A 56 12.15 -1.04 -5.47
N ILE A 57 12.23 -1.87 -4.43
CA ILE A 57 11.87 -1.45 -3.07
C ILE A 57 12.91 -0.42 -2.62
N PRO A 58 12.51 0.83 -2.29
CA PRO A 58 13.44 1.83 -1.79
C PRO A 58 14.17 1.32 -0.54
N PRO A 59 15.47 1.62 -0.35
CA PRO A 59 16.24 1.15 0.79
C PRO A 59 15.93 1.94 2.08
N PHE A 60 14.65 2.26 2.30
CA PHE A 60 14.17 2.87 3.53
C PHE A 60 13.87 1.74 4.53
N PRO A 61 14.50 1.73 5.72
CA PRO A 61 14.31 0.65 6.68
C PRO A 61 12.84 0.41 7.04
N GLU A 62 12.05 1.48 7.14
CA GLU A 62 10.61 1.41 7.36
C GLU A 62 9.90 0.64 6.24
N THR A 63 10.14 1.00 4.98
CA THR A 63 9.49 0.39 3.81
C THR A 63 9.86 -1.08 3.64
N VAL A 64 11.14 -1.42 3.83
CA VAL A 64 11.59 -2.82 3.78
C VAL A 64 10.88 -3.65 4.84
N ASN A 65 10.82 -3.15 6.08
CA ASN A 65 10.12 -3.82 7.17
C ASN A 65 8.61 -3.90 6.93
N TYR A 66 8.00 -2.87 6.37
CA TYR A 66 6.58 -2.83 6.03
C TYR A 66 6.21 -3.92 5.01
N VAL A 67 6.97 -4.01 3.92
CA VAL A 67 6.77 -5.02 2.87
C VAL A 67 6.84 -6.43 3.45
N GLN A 68 7.85 -6.72 4.28
CA GLN A 68 8.01 -8.02 4.93
C GLN A 68 6.84 -8.36 5.85
N LYS A 69 6.44 -7.43 6.72
CA LYS A 69 5.34 -7.64 7.68
C LYS A 69 4.01 -7.88 6.98
N VAL A 70 3.65 -7.07 5.98
CA VAL A 70 2.36 -7.20 5.29
C VAL A 70 2.33 -8.45 4.43
N ALA A 71 3.43 -8.82 3.76
CA ALA A 71 3.52 -10.06 3.01
C ALA A 71 3.36 -11.29 3.91
N TYR A 72 4.00 -11.28 5.10
CA TYR A 72 3.81 -12.33 6.09
C TYR A 72 2.35 -12.44 6.55
N SER A 73 1.75 -11.34 6.97
CA SER A 73 0.33 -11.30 7.38
C SER A 73 -0.61 -11.77 6.25
N HIS A 74 -0.33 -11.38 5.00
CA HIS A 74 -1.12 -11.82 3.85
C HIS A 74 -1.05 -13.33 3.65
N ASN A 75 0.13 -13.94 3.78
CA ASN A 75 0.30 -15.40 3.67
C ASN A 75 -0.43 -16.14 4.79
N ILE A 76 -0.36 -15.64 6.03
CA ILE A 76 -1.11 -16.21 7.15
C ILE A 76 -2.61 -16.11 6.91
N PHE A 77 -3.11 -14.94 6.50
CA PHE A 77 -4.52 -14.72 6.20
C PHE A 77 -5.00 -15.65 5.08
N LYS A 78 -4.25 -15.72 3.98
CA LYS A 78 -4.56 -16.59 2.84
C LYS A 78 -4.70 -18.05 3.28
N ARG A 79 -3.75 -18.57 4.06
CA ARG A 79 -3.78 -19.96 4.56
C ARG A 79 -4.91 -20.24 5.56
N THR A 80 -5.34 -19.22 6.31
CA THR A 80 -6.32 -19.38 7.37
C THR A 80 -7.75 -19.37 6.82
N PHE A 81 -8.00 -18.58 5.78
CA PHE A 81 -9.36 -18.30 5.28
C PHE A 81 -9.63 -18.84 3.87
N PHE A 82 -8.62 -19.37 3.16
CA PHE A 82 -8.74 -19.94 1.81
C PHE A 82 -7.84 -21.18 1.65
#